data_AF-A0A238YYN5-F1
#
_entry.id   AF-A0A238YYN5-F1
#
_cell.length_a   1.000
_cell.length_b   1.000
_cell.length_c   1.000
_cell.angle_alpha   90.00
_cell.angle_beta   90.00
_cell.angle_gamma   90.00
#
_symmetry.space_group_name_H-M   'P 1'
#
loop_
_entity.id
_entity.type
_entity.pdbx_description
1 polymer ?
#
loop_
_entity_poly.entity_id
_entity_poly.type
_entity_poly.pdbx_seq_one_letter_code
_entity_poly.pdbx_strand_id
1 'polypeptide(L)'
;MSYGQIEIRGKVISEYTKEPIWTGYEIKPNIEKHPISYSSEDGSYLIEYLEPNKEYEIILLVYGYEKPLKYIVKTNNGITYKDFLIEPNCNWKTKAQNDWDTSKAQFLLFGSIAPIMNTKADDSFEKKYGIEYFDFGCQPPTFECIIMYNEKIAELMDEKYGKTWRDKARKDIIGL
;
A
#
# COMPACT_ATOMS: atom_id res chain seq x y z
N MET A 1 -8.33 40.27 -13.53
CA MET A 1 -8.26 38.82 -13.86
C MET A 1 -8.18 38.08 -12.55
N SER A 2 -9.24 37.35 -12.18
CA SER A 2 -9.17 36.38 -11.08
C SER A 2 -8.32 35.23 -11.61
N TYR A 3 -7.09 35.09 -11.12
CA TYR A 3 -6.34 33.87 -11.38
C TYR A 3 -7.12 32.74 -10.71
N GLY A 4 -7.56 31.76 -11.51
CA GLY A 4 -8.09 30.52 -10.97
C GLY A 4 -7.06 29.91 -10.02
N GLN A 5 -7.54 29.24 -8.98
CA GLN A 5 -6.69 28.56 -8.00
C GLN A 5 -5.70 27.64 -8.72
N ILE A 6 -4.40 27.80 -8.44
CA ILE A 6 -3.34 26.97 -9.04
C ILE A 6 -3.13 25.77 -8.14
N GLU A 7 -3.17 24.59 -8.75
CA GLU A 7 -3.28 23.34 -8.01
C GLU A 7 -2.46 22.22 -8.66
N ILE A 8 -2.04 21.26 -7.84
CA ILE A 8 -1.56 19.96 -8.30
C ILE A 8 -2.53 18.89 -7.80
N ARG A 9 -2.98 18.02 -8.71
CA ARG A 9 -3.88 16.89 -8.41
C ARG A 9 -3.33 15.61 -8.98
N GLY A 10 -3.64 14.49 -8.36
CA GLY A 10 -3.36 13.18 -8.94
C GLY A 10 -3.56 12.07 -7.95
N LYS A 11 -2.96 10.91 -8.24
CA LYS A 11 -2.96 9.75 -7.37
C LYS A 11 -1.56 9.30 -7.00
N VAL A 12 -1.42 8.74 -5.81
CA VAL A 12 -0.26 7.93 -5.43
C VAL A 12 -0.58 6.49 -5.83
N ILE A 13 0.22 5.94 -6.73
CA ILE A 13 -0.04 4.64 -7.36
C ILE A 13 1.15 3.73 -7.08
N SER A 14 0.85 2.50 -6.67
CA SER A 14 1.87 1.47 -6.53
C SER A 14 2.35 0.99 -7.89
N GLU A 15 3.65 0.95 -8.12
CA GLU A 15 4.21 0.36 -9.33
C GLU A 15 4.02 -1.16 -9.38
N TYR A 16 3.83 -1.82 -8.23
CA TYR A 16 3.65 -3.26 -8.20
C TYR A 16 2.22 -3.67 -8.54
N THR A 17 1.23 -3.14 -7.81
CA THR A 17 -0.17 -3.52 -8.02
C THR A 17 -0.82 -2.77 -9.17
N LYS A 18 -0.24 -1.63 -9.60
CA LYS A 18 -0.84 -0.65 -10.54
C LYS A 18 -2.12 -0.01 -10.00
N GLU A 19 -2.38 -0.13 -8.70
CA GLU A 19 -3.54 0.43 -8.03
C GLU A 19 -3.16 1.63 -7.16
N PRO A 20 -4.10 2.55 -6.88
CA PRO A 20 -3.89 3.62 -5.91
C PRO A 20 -3.57 3.08 -4.52
N ILE A 21 -2.73 3.78 -3.77
CA ILE A 21 -2.43 3.43 -2.39
C ILE A 21 -3.50 4.03 -1.49
N TRP A 22 -4.24 3.17 -0.80
CA TRP A 22 -5.44 3.60 -0.08
C TRP A 22 -5.14 4.44 1.16
N THR A 23 -4.03 4.21 1.85
CA THR A 23 -3.74 4.94 3.09
C THR A 23 -2.26 4.91 3.43
N GLY A 24 -1.88 5.66 4.47
CA GLY A 24 -0.54 5.65 5.01
C GLY A 24 0.45 6.45 4.16
N TYR A 25 0.03 7.54 3.55
CA TYR A 25 0.95 8.49 2.94
C TYR A 25 0.60 9.94 3.28
N GLU A 26 1.60 10.80 3.22
CA GLU A 26 1.48 12.24 3.44
C GLU A 26 2.25 12.98 2.34
N ILE A 27 1.63 14.00 1.77
CA ILE A 27 2.24 14.85 0.74
C ILE A 27 2.57 16.21 1.33
N LYS A 28 3.85 16.57 1.22
CA LYS A 28 4.43 17.81 1.72
C LYS A 28 5.17 18.53 0.61
N PRO A 29 4.60 19.57 0.00
CA PRO A 29 5.39 20.52 -0.77
C PRO A 29 6.44 21.20 0.13
N ASN A 30 7.69 21.21 -0.29
CA ASN A 30 8.82 21.78 0.44
C ASN A 30 8.84 23.32 0.31
N ILE A 31 7.92 23.99 0.99
CA ILE A 31 7.82 25.46 1.03
C ILE A 31 7.44 25.95 2.43
N GLU A 32 8.02 27.08 2.86
CA GLU A 32 7.85 27.62 4.22
C GLU A 32 6.45 28.21 4.50
N LYS A 33 5.64 28.49 3.47
CA LYS A 33 4.31 29.10 3.61
C LYS A 33 3.26 28.57 2.63
N HIS A 34 2.08 28.25 3.18
CA HIS A 34 0.73 28.25 2.58
C HIS A 34 0.21 27.19 1.59
N PRO A 35 0.84 26.04 1.29
CA PRO A 35 0.13 25.00 0.58
C PRO A 35 -0.76 24.23 1.56
N ILE A 36 -2.00 23.98 1.16
CA ILE A 36 -2.82 22.97 1.81
C ILE A 36 -2.69 21.71 0.99
N SER A 37 -2.29 20.61 1.63
CA SER A 37 -2.29 19.29 1.02
C SER A 37 -3.40 18.43 1.62
N TYR A 38 -4.16 17.80 0.73
CA TYR A 38 -5.20 16.83 1.08
C TYR A 38 -4.80 15.49 0.48
N SER A 39 -4.99 14.42 1.24
CA SER A 39 -4.85 13.04 0.80
C SER A 39 -6.14 12.30 1.14
N SER A 40 -6.60 11.46 0.22
CA SER A 40 -7.87 10.72 0.33
C SER A 40 -7.60 9.23 0.40
N GLU A 41 -8.56 8.49 0.96
CA GLU A 41 -8.46 7.04 1.15
C GLU A 41 -8.45 6.23 -0.17
N ASP A 42 -8.70 6.89 -1.30
CA ASP A 42 -8.64 6.31 -2.65
C ASP A 42 -7.30 6.57 -3.37
N GLY A 43 -6.30 7.03 -2.62
CA GLY A 43 -4.97 7.41 -3.10
C GLY A 43 -4.91 8.75 -3.83
N SER A 44 -6.04 9.48 -3.92
CA SER A 44 -6.07 10.80 -4.54
C SER A 44 -5.46 11.86 -3.62
N TYR A 45 -4.86 12.88 -4.23
CA TYR A 45 -4.32 14.02 -3.52
C TYR A 45 -4.58 15.35 -4.24
N LEU A 46 -4.52 16.42 -3.46
CA LEU A 46 -4.68 17.79 -3.92
C LEU A 46 -3.70 18.70 -3.16
N ILE A 47 -2.97 19.55 -3.88
CA ILE A 47 -2.13 20.60 -3.35
C ILE A 47 -2.62 21.92 -3.92
N GLU A 48 -2.99 22.86 -3.05
CA GLU A 48 -3.58 24.15 -3.44
C GLU A 48 -2.69 25.34 -3.07
N TYR A 49 -3.10 26.54 -3.52
CA TYR A 49 -2.46 27.83 -3.24
C TYR A 49 -1.03 27.94 -3.79
N LEU A 50 -0.81 27.39 -4.98
CA LEU A 50 0.47 27.42 -5.66
C LEU A 50 0.60 28.67 -6.56
N GLU A 51 1.82 28.93 -7.01
CA GLU A 51 2.13 29.95 -8.02
C GLU A 51 2.15 29.29 -9.40
N PRO A 52 1.69 30.00 -10.45
CA PRO A 52 1.70 29.47 -11.81
C PRO A 52 3.12 29.36 -12.38
N ASN A 53 3.38 28.32 -13.17
CA ASN A 53 4.66 28.11 -13.88
C ASN A 53 5.89 27.96 -12.97
N LYS A 54 5.68 27.57 -11.71
CA LYS A 54 6.73 27.40 -10.69
C LYS A 54 6.98 25.92 -10.43
N GLU A 55 8.25 25.59 -10.17
CA GLU A 55 8.65 24.24 -9.75
C GLU A 55 8.57 24.10 -8.24
N TYR A 56 8.01 22.96 -7.82
CA TYR A 56 7.89 22.58 -6.42
C TYR A 56 8.55 21.22 -6.21
N GLU A 57 9.36 21.11 -5.16
CA GLU A 57 9.75 19.81 -4.61
C GLU A 57 8.61 19.30 -3.73
N ILE A 58 8.02 18.18 -4.14
CA ILE A 58 6.97 17.48 -3.43
C ILE A 58 7.61 16.30 -2.71
N ILE A 59 7.50 16.30 -1.39
CA ILE A 59 7.97 15.24 -0.50
C ILE A 59 6.78 14.33 -0.23
N LEU A 60 6.91 13.06 -0.60
CA LEU A 60 5.93 12.01 -0.31
C LEU A 60 6.49 11.11 0.79
N LEU A 61 5.84 11.14 1.95
CA LEU A 61 6.12 10.26 3.08
C LEU A 61 5.16 9.09 2.97
N VAL A 62 5.67 7.86 2.91
CA VAL A 62 4.85 6.65 2.89
C VAL A 62 5.16 5.85 4.15
N TYR A 63 4.13 5.46 4.89
CA TYR A 63 4.27 4.67 6.10
C TYR A 63 4.88 3.30 5.76
N GLY A 64 5.91 2.90 6.50
CA GLY A 64 6.72 1.72 6.19
C GLY A 64 7.86 1.95 5.20
N TYR A 65 7.96 3.14 4.59
CA TYR A 65 9.15 3.54 3.81
C TYR A 65 10.19 4.19 4.72
N GLU A 66 11.44 3.75 4.63
CA GLU A 66 12.55 4.30 5.43
C GLU A 66 12.88 5.75 5.09
N LYS A 67 12.64 6.16 3.83
CA LYS A 67 13.02 7.47 3.30
C LYS A 67 11.84 8.11 2.57
N PRO A 68 11.67 9.44 2.69
CA PRO A 68 10.74 10.17 1.84
C PRO A 68 11.11 10.04 0.38
N LEU A 69 10.09 9.95 -0.47
CA LEU A 69 10.21 10.08 -1.92
C LEU A 69 10.11 11.57 -2.29
N LYS A 70 10.84 11.98 -3.32
CA LYS A 70 10.92 13.38 -3.76
C LYS A 70 10.59 13.48 -5.23
N TYR A 71 9.68 14.39 -5.57
CA TYR A 71 9.26 14.66 -6.94
C TYR A 71 9.36 16.15 -7.24
N ILE A 72 9.87 16.50 -8.41
CA ILE A 72 9.79 17.88 -8.90
C ILE A 72 8.58 18.00 -9.83
N VAL A 73 7.69 18.93 -9.51
CA VAL A 73 6.48 19.20 -10.29
C VAL A 73 6.43 20.67 -10.66
N LYS A 74 6.32 20.96 -11.96
CA LYS A 74 6.12 22.29 -12.49
C LYS A 74 4.64 22.56 -12.69
N THR A 75 4.12 23.60 -12.05
CA THR A 75 2.72 24.01 -12.21
C THR A 75 2.49 24.66 -13.58
N ASN A 76 1.25 24.65 -14.04
CA ASN A 76 0.76 25.42 -15.19
C ASN A 76 -0.14 26.57 -14.73
N ASN A 77 -0.72 27.31 -15.68
CA ASN A 77 -1.79 28.28 -15.38
C ASN A 77 -3.12 27.52 -15.15
N GLY A 78 -3.30 26.95 -13.96
CA GLY A 78 -4.50 26.23 -13.55
C GLY A 78 -4.19 24.93 -12.80
N ILE A 79 -4.87 23.84 -13.18
CA ILE A 79 -4.71 22.52 -12.56
C ILE A 79 -3.60 21.75 -13.30
N THR A 80 -2.63 21.28 -12.53
CA THR A 80 -1.58 20.37 -12.98
C THR A 80 -1.91 18.96 -12.51
N TYR A 81 -2.09 18.02 -13.45
CA TYR A 81 -2.30 16.62 -13.12
C TYR A 81 -0.96 15.87 -13.06
N LYS A 82 -0.71 15.16 -11.97
CA LYS A 82 0.51 14.39 -11.77
C LYS A 82 0.26 13.18 -10.87
N ASP A 83 0.43 11.99 -11.42
CA ASP A 83 0.49 10.79 -10.57
C ASP A 83 1.91 10.56 -10.05
N PHE A 84 1.99 10.07 -8.81
CA PHE A 84 3.23 9.63 -8.18
C PHE A 84 3.25 8.11 -8.17
N LEU A 85 4.12 7.56 -9.02
CA LEU A 85 4.42 6.14 -9.02
C LEU A 85 5.44 5.84 -7.92
N ILE A 86 5.13 4.87 -7.07
CA ILE A 86 6.04 4.42 -6.01
C ILE A 86 6.40 2.95 -6.17
N GLU A 87 7.67 2.64 -6.05
CA GLU A 87 8.17 1.26 -6.01
C GLU A 87 8.11 0.74 -4.57
N PRO A 88 7.61 -0.49 -4.33
CA PRO A 88 7.67 -1.11 -3.01
C PRO A 88 9.11 -1.24 -2.51
N ASN A 89 9.37 -0.82 -1.28
CA ASN A 89 10.70 -0.90 -0.67
C ASN A 89 10.99 -2.27 -0.03
N CYS A 90 10.43 -3.36 -0.55
CA CYS A 90 10.53 -4.69 0.06
C CYS A 90 10.65 -5.84 -0.94
N ASN A 91 11.27 -6.93 -0.50
CA ASN A 91 11.38 -8.19 -1.24
C ASN A 91 10.77 -9.34 -0.44
N TRP A 92 9.46 -9.26 -0.20
CA TRP A 92 8.77 -10.22 0.65
C TRP A 92 8.43 -11.54 -0.04
N LYS A 93 8.58 -11.65 -1.36
CA LYS A 93 8.56 -12.94 -2.06
C LYS A 93 9.68 -13.86 -1.58
N THR A 94 10.90 -13.32 -1.42
CA THR A 94 12.04 -14.10 -0.88
C THR A 94 11.80 -14.51 0.57
N LYS A 95 11.22 -13.59 1.38
CA LYS A 95 10.81 -13.91 2.75
C LYS A 95 9.78 -15.04 2.79
N ALA A 96 8.74 -14.96 1.96
CA ALA A 96 7.69 -15.98 1.86
C ALA A 96 8.25 -17.36 1.50
N GLN A 97 9.18 -17.42 0.54
CA GLN A 97 9.86 -18.66 0.20
C GLN A 97 10.61 -19.26 1.40
N ASN A 98 11.41 -18.44 2.10
CA ASN A 98 12.16 -18.91 3.27
C ASN A 98 11.25 -19.39 4.40
N ASP A 99 10.15 -18.67 4.65
CA ASP A 99 9.18 -19.05 5.68
C ASP A 99 8.47 -20.36 5.31
N TRP A 100 8.13 -20.54 4.03
CA TRP A 100 7.59 -21.81 3.53
C TRP A 100 8.56 -22.96 3.74
N ASP A 101 9.82 -22.81 3.33
CA ASP A 101 10.84 -23.85 3.42
C ASP A 101 11.15 -24.22 4.88
N THR A 102 10.98 -23.28 5.81
CA THR A 102 11.22 -23.47 7.25
C THR A 102 9.95 -23.80 8.05
N SER A 103 8.82 -24.07 7.39
CA SER A 103 7.52 -24.37 8.04
C SER A 103 7.03 -23.27 8.98
N LYS A 104 7.27 -22.01 8.60
CA LYS A 104 6.84 -20.78 9.28
C LYS A 104 5.94 -19.91 8.39
N ALA A 105 5.43 -20.47 7.31
CA ALA A 105 4.55 -19.75 6.39
C ALA A 105 3.27 -19.29 7.10
N GLN A 106 2.85 -18.06 6.78
CA GLN A 106 1.64 -17.45 7.33
C GLN A 106 0.81 -16.84 6.19
N PHE A 107 -0.46 -16.56 6.44
CA PHE A 107 -1.19 -15.55 5.68
C PHE A 107 -1.25 -14.27 6.49
N LEU A 108 -0.73 -13.21 5.89
CA LEU A 108 -0.60 -11.90 6.49
C LEU A 108 -1.89 -11.11 6.30
N LEU A 109 -2.47 -10.65 7.39
CA LEU A 109 -3.70 -9.86 7.41
C LEU A 109 -3.36 -8.40 7.70
N PHE A 110 -3.95 -7.50 6.92
CA PHE A 110 -3.88 -6.08 7.22
C PHE A 110 -4.76 -5.81 8.43
N GLY A 111 -4.12 -5.64 9.58
CA GLY A 111 -4.82 -5.34 10.81
C GLY A 111 -5.52 -4.00 10.75
N SER A 112 -6.57 -3.87 11.56
CA SER A 112 -7.30 -2.63 11.76
C SER A 112 -7.63 -2.45 13.24
N ILE A 113 -8.26 -1.34 13.59
CA ILE A 113 -8.72 -1.07 14.96
C ILE A 113 -9.75 -2.10 15.46
N ALA A 114 -10.39 -2.83 14.53
CA ALA A 114 -11.31 -3.93 14.80
C ALA A 114 -10.77 -5.24 14.18
N PRO A 115 -9.89 -5.98 14.87
CA PRO A 115 -9.38 -7.25 14.37
C PRO A 115 -10.51 -8.30 14.29
N ILE A 116 -10.48 -9.11 13.24
CA ILE A 116 -11.41 -10.23 13.06
C ILE A 116 -10.78 -11.45 13.74
N MET A 117 -11.39 -11.90 14.83
CA MET A 117 -10.95 -13.09 15.55
C MET A 117 -11.05 -14.34 14.68
N ASN A 118 -10.07 -15.23 14.81
CA ASN A 118 -10.13 -16.56 14.21
C ASN A 118 -11.38 -17.32 14.69
N THR A 119 -12.04 -17.96 13.75
CA THR A 119 -13.14 -18.89 13.97
C THR A 119 -12.61 -20.32 14.07
N LYS A 120 -13.46 -21.26 14.49
CA LYS A 120 -13.11 -22.70 14.47
C LYS A 120 -12.75 -23.23 13.07
N ALA A 121 -13.30 -22.60 12.02
CA ALA A 121 -12.98 -22.96 10.64
C ALA A 121 -11.55 -22.53 10.30
N ASP A 122 -11.14 -21.36 10.79
CA ASP A 122 -9.79 -20.83 10.62
C ASP A 122 -8.78 -21.73 11.35
N ASP A 123 -9.01 -22.07 12.62
CA ASP A 123 -8.15 -23.01 13.37
C ASP A 123 -8.01 -24.37 12.64
N SER A 124 -9.10 -24.83 12.03
CA SER A 124 -9.10 -26.09 11.26
C SER A 124 -8.32 -25.96 9.95
N PHE A 125 -8.36 -24.80 9.30
CA PHE A 125 -7.56 -24.47 8.13
C PHE A 125 -6.08 -24.45 8.49
N GLU A 126 -5.72 -23.71 9.55
CA GLU A 126 -4.32 -23.56 9.99
C GLU A 126 -3.71 -24.93 10.31
N LYS A 127 -4.42 -25.75 11.09
CA LYS A 127 -3.97 -27.11 11.42
C LYS A 127 -3.85 -28.02 10.20
N LYS A 128 -4.76 -27.89 9.22
CA LYS A 128 -4.78 -28.75 8.03
C LYS A 128 -3.60 -28.45 7.10
N TYR A 129 -3.29 -27.17 6.90
CA TYR A 129 -2.31 -26.74 5.91
C TYR A 129 -0.94 -26.37 6.50
N GLY A 130 -0.86 -26.21 7.82
CA GLY A 130 0.35 -25.78 8.52
C GLY A 130 0.70 -24.33 8.26
N ILE A 131 -0.31 -23.46 8.14
CA ILE A 131 -0.16 -22.04 7.81
C ILE A 131 -1.05 -21.23 8.74
N GLU A 132 -0.47 -20.31 9.50
CA GLU A 132 -1.19 -19.49 10.48
C GLU A 132 -1.67 -18.17 9.87
N TYR A 133 -2.72 -17.58 10.43
CA TYR A 133 -3.09 -16.19 10.16
C TYR A 133 -2.34 -15.24 11.09
N PHE A 134 -1.68 -14.23 10.53
CA PHE A 134 -0.98 -13.21 11.29
C PHE A 134 -1.57 -11.82 11.03
N ASP A 135 -2.17 -11.24 12.06
CA ASP A 135 -2.75 -9.90 12.05
C ASP A 135 -1.76 -8.87 12.61
N PHE A 136 -1.40 -7.88 11.79
CA PHE A 136 -0.44 -6.82 12.18
C PHE A 136 -1.03 -5.73 13.11
N GLY A 137 -2.33 -5.75 13.39
CA GLY A 137 -3.01 -4.69 14.13
C GLY A 137 -2.81 -3.31 13.49
N CYS A 138 -2.53 -2.29 14.31
CA CYS A 138 -2.39 -0.90 13.86
C CYS A 138 -1.00 -0.55 13.30
N GLN A 139 -0.07 -1.50 13.23
CA GLN A 139 1.28 -1.27 12.71
C GLN A 139 1.60 -2.21 11.54
N PRO A 140 0.78 -2.23 10.48
CA PRO A 140 1.07 -3.06 9.33
C PRO A 140 2.29 -2.52 8.55
N PRO A 141 3.05 -3.42 7.89
CA PRO A 141 3.94 -3.04 6.79
C PRO A 141 3.11 -2.43 5.64
N THR A 142 3.78 -2.01 4.56
CA THR A 142 3.05 -1.51 3.38
C THR A 142 2.20 -2.63 2.76
N PHE A 143 1.08 -2.23 2.16
CA PHE A 143 0.14 -3.16 1.53
C PHE A 143 0.81 -4.04 0.48
N GLU A 144 1.72 -3.46 -0.30
CA GLU A 144 2.43 -4.17 -1.35
C GLU A 144 3.29 -5.31 -0.80
N CYS A 145 3.93 -5.10 0.35
CA CYS A 145 4.74 -6.14 0.96
C CYS A 145 3.88 -7.32 1.41
N ILE A 146 2.71 -7.04 2.00
CA ILE A 146 1.73 -8.07 2.39
C ILE A 146 1.24 -8.84 1.17
N ILE A 147 0.85 -8.13 0.10
CA ILE A 147 0.39 -8.73 -1.16
C ILE A 147 1.48 -9.63 -1.74
N MET A 148 2.70 -9.12 -1.89
CA MET A 148 3.83 -9.89 -2.42
C MET A 148 4.07 -11.18 -1.62
N TYR A 149 3.98 -11.12 -0.29
CA TYR A 149 4.15 -12.27 0.58
C TYR A 149 3.01 -13.28 0.37
N ASN A 150 1.77 -12.83 0.50
CA ASN A 150 0.57 -13.67 0.41
C ASN A 150 0.42 -14.32 -0.96
N GLU A 151 0.69 -13.59 -2.05
CA GLU A 151 0.70 -14.13 -3.41
C GLU A 151 1.70 -15.28 -3.54
N LYS A 152 2.91 -15.11 -2.98
CA LYS A 152 3.93 -16.17 -3.05
C LYS A 152 3.56 -17.38 -2.20
N ILE A 153 2.99 -17.18 -1.01
CA ILE A 153 2.44 -18.29 -0.21
C ILE A 153 1.31 -18.98 -0.95
N ALA A 154 0.40 -18.24 -1.59
CA ALA A 154 -0.71 -18.79 -2.34
C ALA A 154 -0.24 -19.60 -3.56
N GLU A 155 0.80 -19.15 -4.26
CA GLU A 155 1.48 -19.91 -5.33
C GLU A 155 1.99 -21.25 -4.81
N LEU A 156 2.75 -21.23 -3.71
CA LEU A 156 3.33 -22.43 -3.10
C LEU A 156 2.25 -23.39 -2.56
N MET A 157 1.16 -22.86 -2.03
CA MET A 157 -0.02 -23.65 -1.63
C MET A 157 -0.73 -24.28 -2.81
N ASP A 158 -0.93 -23.52 -3.90
CA ASP A 158 -1.55 -24.03 -5.12
C ASP A 158 -0.72 -25.17 -5.73
N GLU A 159 0.61 -25.05 -5.71
CA GLU A 159 1.53 -26.11 -6.15
C GLU A 159 1.43 -27.37 -5.28
N LYS A 160 1.39 -27.22 -3.95
CA LYS A 160 1.40 -28.36 -3.02
C LYS A 160 0.04 -29.03 -2.82
N TYR A 161 -1.03 -28.25 -2.79
CA TYR A 161 -2.37 -28.70 -2.36
C TYR A 161 -3.46 -28.50 -3.43
N GLY A 162 -3.12 -27.96 -4.60
CA GLY A 162 -4.10 -27.52 -5.60
C GLY A 162 -4.85 -26.27 -5.16
N LYS A 163 -5.91 -25.86 -5.87
CA LYS A 163 -6.59 -24.56 -5.62
C LYS A 163 -7.76 -24.61 -4.64
N THR A 164 -8.18 -25.80 -4.21
CA THR A 164 -9.41 -25.98 -3.38
C THR A 164 -9.31 -25.43 -1.97
N TRP A 165 -8.10 -25.11 -1.47
CA TRP A 165 -7.93 -24.49 -0.16
C TRP A 165 -8.42 -23.04 -0.15
N ARG A 166 -8.43 -22.33 -1.29
CA ARG A 166 -8.85 -20.92 -1.41
C ARG A 166 -10.31 -20.71 -1.00
N ASP A 167 -11.16 -21.71 -1.21
CA ASP A 167 -12.57 -21.67 -0.78
C ASP A 167 -12.73 -21.67 0.73
N LYS A 168 -11.73 -22.20 1.45
CA LYS A 168 -11.73 -22.39 2.90
C LYS A 168 -10.91 -21.34 3.63
N ALA A 169 -10.01 -20.66 2.92
CA ALA A 169 -9.23 -19.58 3.48
C ALA A 169 -10.12 -18.37 3.81
N ARG A 170 -9.70 -17.60 4.81
CA ARG A 170 -10.32 -16.31 5.13
C ARG A 170 -10.36 -15.39 3.90
N LYS A 171 -11.42 -14.60 3.80
CA LYS A 171 -11.69 -13.72 2.63
C LYS A 171 -11.07 -12.34 2.74
N ASP A 172 -10.52 -12.00 3.90
CA ASP A 172 -9.81 -10.74 4.17
C ASP A 172 -8.29 -10.84 3.97
N ILE A 173 -7.79 -11.96 3.46
CA ILE A 173 -6.40 -12.09 3.05
C ILE A 173 -6.20 -11.27 1.77
N ILE A 174 -5.32 -10.28 1.85
CA ILE A 174 -5.05 -9.39 0.72
C ILE A 174 -4.13 -10.08 -0.29
N GLY A 175 -4.42 -9.92 -1.59
CA GLY A 175 -3.63 -10.47 -2.70
C GLY A 175 -4.03 -11.90 -3.12
N LEU A 176 -5.23 -12.35 -2.76
CA LEU A 176 -5.72 -13.71 -2.92
C LEU A 176 -7.04 -13.76 -3.68
#